data_AF-A0A7L0AZL1-F1
#
_entry.id   AF-A0A7L0AZL1-F1
#
_cell.length_a   1.000
_cell.length_b   1.000
_cell.length_c   1.000
_cell.angle_alpha   90.00
_cell.angle_beta   90.00
_cell.angle_gamma   90.00
#
_symmetry.space_group_name_H-M   'P 1'
#
loop_
_entity.id
_entity.type
_entity.pdbx_description
1 polymer ?
#
loop_
_entity_poly.entity_id
_entity_poly.type
_entity_poly.pdbx_seq_one_letter_code
_entity_poly.pdbx_strand_id
1 'polypeptide(L)'
;VPLLQLITLAGSAQMVTSSGTKGNIFTAYLAGALAVMVSVYTAGGVSGAHLNPAFSLTMCLLGQFPWWKFPIFVAVQTSAAFISAGAVYVLYYDAIQHYSNGTLTASGPRETASIFATYPADYLSLSSGFLDQV
;
A
#
# COMPACT_ATOMS: atom_id res chain seq x y z
N VAL A 1 -9.89 0.75 -4.01
CA VAL A 1 -8.45 1.05 -3.85
C VAL A 1 -8.22 2.20 -2.88
N PRO A 2 -8.99 3.31 -2.93
CA PRO A 2 -8.73 4.44 -2.03
C PRO A 2 -8.72 4.05 -0.55
N LEU A 3 -9.76 3.34 -0.09
CA LEU A 3 -9.89 2.87 1.30
C LEU A 3 -8.77 1.89 1.70
N LEU A 4 -8.45 0.94 0.82
CA LEU A 4 -7.37 -0.03 1.02
C LEU A 4 -6.07 0.71 1.34
N GLN A 5 -5.66 1.61 0.46
CA GLN A 5 -4.39 2.31 0.59
C GLN A 5 -4.41 3.31 1.75
N LEU A 6 -5.52 4.01 2.01
CA LEU A 6 -5.62 4.93 3.15
C LEU A 6 -5.32 4.23 4.48
N ILE A 7 -5.96 3.07 4.74
CA ILE A 7 -5.83 2.37 6.02
C ILE A 7 -4.47 1.67 6.12
N THR A 8 -4.02 0.99 5.05
CA THR A 8 -2.73 0.28 5.04
C THR A 8 -1.56 1.23 5.25
N LEU A 9 -1.53 2.35 4.52
CA LEU A 9 -0.44 3.33 4.63
C LEU A 9 -0.52 4.10 5.96
N ALA A 10 -1.71 4.37 6.51
CA ALA A 10 -1.85 4.96 7.84
C ALA A 10 -1.30 4.03 8.95
N GLY A 11 -1.53 2.72 8.86
CA GLY A 11 -0.94 1.74 9.78
C GLY A 11 0.59 1.75 9.71
N SER A 12 1.13 1.84 8.50
CA SER A 12 2.58 1.93 8.27
C SER A 12 3.16 3.25 8.79
N ALA A 13 2.49 4.38 8.52
CA ALA A 13 2.86 5.70 9.01
C ALA A 13 2.89 5.75 10.54
N GLN A 14 1.88 5.17 11.21
CA GLN A 14 1.83 5.09 12.65
C GLN A 14 2.98 4.27 13.23
N MET A 15 3.31 3.12 12.62
CA MET A 15 4.43 2.28 13.04
C MET A 15 5.77 3.02 12.93
N VAL A 16 6.03 3.62 11.76
CA VAL A 16 7.31 4.30 11.46
C VAL A 16 7.46 5.56 12.32
N THR A 17 6.49 6.48 12.27
CA THR A 17 6.60 7.78 12.95
C THR A 17 6.60 7.67 14.48
N SER A 18 6.01 6.61 15.03
CA SER A 18 6.05 6.34 16.48
C SER A 18 7.25 5.50 16.93
N SER A 19 8.16 5.13 16.00
CA SER A 19 9.29 4.24 16.30
C SER A 19 8.87 2.93 16.98
N GLY A 20 7.74 2.35 16.57
CA GLY A 20 7.24 1.11 17.17
C GLY A 20 6.41 1.26 18.46
N THR A 21 6.29 2.48 19.04
CA THR A 21 5.73 2.67 20.39
C THR A 21 4.21 2.82 20.43
N LYS A 22 3.59 3.37 19.39
CA LYS A 22 2.13 3.55 19.26
C LYS A 22 1.52 2.67 18.18
N GLY A 23 2.36 2.10 17.31
CA GLY A 23 2.04 1.05 16.37
C GLY A 23 3.28 0.22 16.13
N ASN A 24 3.13 -1.07 15.92
CA ASN A 24 4.21 -2.02 15.63
C ASN A 24 3.88 -2.85 14.38
N ILE A 25 4.79 -3.74 14.01
CA ILE A 25 4.66 -4.57 12.79
C ILE A 25 3.36 -5.40 12.78
N PHE A 26 2.96 -5.93 13.94
CA PHE A 26 1.71 -6.69 14.05
C PHE A 26 0.50 -5.80 13.76
N THR A 27 0.44 -4.61 14.37
CA THR A 27 -0.68 -3.68 14.14
C THR A 27 -0.72 -3.15 12.70
N ALA A 28 0.43 -2.97 12.06
CA ALA A 28 0.51 -2.55 10.66
C ALA A 28 -0.04 -3.64 9.72
N TYR A 29 0.36 -4.91 9.93
CA TYR A 29 -0.19 -6.03 9.17
C TYR A 29 -1.68 -6.25 9.43
N LEU A 30 -2.13 -6.13 10.67
CA LEU A 30 -3.54 -6.23 11.02
C LEU A 30 -4.36 -5.11 10.35
N ALA A 31 -3.87 -3.87 10.36
CA ALA A 31 -4.50 -2.76 9.67
C ALA A 31 -4.60 -3.02 8.17
N GLY A 32 -3.55 -3.57 7.55
CA GLY A 32 -3.56 -3.97 6.14
C GLY A 32 -4.61 -5.04 5.82
N ALA A 33 -4.70 -6.10 6.64
CA ALA A 33 -5.70 -7.15 6.47
C ALA A 33 -7.14 -6.62 6.60
N LEU A 34 -7.39 -5.77 7.62
CA LEU A 34 -8.69 -5.12 7.80
C LEU A 34 -9.01 -4.14 6.66
N ALA A 35 -8.01 -3.43 6.14
CA ALA A 35 -8.15 -2.54 4.98
C ALA A 35 -8.64 -3.29 3.74
N VAL A 36 -8.08 -4.47 3.47
CA VAL A 36 -8.53 -5.36 2.39
C VAL A 36 -9.98 -5.78 2.62
N MET A 37 -10.32 -6.28 3.81
CA MET A 37 -11.67 -6.71 4.14
C MET A 37 -12.70 -5.59 3.91
N VAL A 38 -12.49 -4.41 4.49
CA VAL A 38 -13.39 -3.25 4.33
C VAL A 38 -13.49 -2.82 2.86
N SER A 39 -12.37 -2.84 2.13
CA SER A 39 -12.35 -2.48 0.71
C SER A 39 -13.11 -3.48 -0.16
N VAL A 40 -13.07 -4.76 0.18
CA VAL A 40 -13.83 -5.80 -0.53
C VAL A 40 -15.32 -5.66 -0.27
N TYR A 41 -15.74 -5.46 0.98
CA TYR A 41 -17.16 -5.26 1.30
C TYR A 41 -17.75 -4.01 0.64
N THR A 42 -16.96 -2.95 0.51
CA THR A 42 -17.40 -1.69 -0.12
C THR A 42 -17.42 -1.77 -1.65
N ALA A 43 -16.41 -2.39 -2.27
CA ALA A 43 -16.27 -2.42 -3.74
C ALA A 43 -16.85 -3.67 -4.42
N GLY A 44 -17.19 -4.72 -3.66
CA GLY A 44 -17.57 -6.03 -4.19
C GLY A 44 -18.77 -5.97 -5.12
N GLY A 45 -19.84 -5.28 -4.73
CA GLY A 45 -21.06 -5.13 -5.54
C GLY A 45 -20.93 -4.17 -6.74
N VAL A 46 -19.83 -3.40 -6.84
CA VAL A 46 -19.67 -2.36 -7.86
C VAL A 46 -18.65 -2.77 -8.93
N SER A 47 -17.45 -3.16 -8.50
CA SER A 47 -16.33 -3.46 -9.41
C SER A 47 -15.78 -4.88 -9.25
N GLY A 48 -16.51 -5.76 -8.57
CA GLY A 48 -16.01 -7.08 -8.17
C GLY A 48 -14.82 -7.03 -7.20
N ALA A 49 -14.59 -5.87 -6.57
CA ALA A 49 -13.47 -5.61 -5.66
C ALA A 49 -12.09 -6.05 -6.21
N HIS A 50 -11.80 -5.78 -7.49
CA HIS A 50 -10.50 -6.13 -8.08
C HIS A 50 -9.31 -5.59 -7.28
N LEU A 51 -9.35 -4.29 -6.95
CA LEU A 51 -8.45 -3.57 -6.02
C LEU A 51 -6.92 -3.69 -6.26
N ASN A 52 -6.50 -4.49 -7.22
CA ASN A 52 -5.14 -4.92 -7.48
C ASN A 52 -4.99 -5.24 -8.99
N PRO A 53 -3.99 -4.67 -9.67
CA PRO A 53 -3.67 -5.00 -11.06
C PRO A 53 -3.41 -6.49 -11.30
N ALA A 54 -2.70 -7.17 -10.40
CA ALA A 54 -2.40 -8.59 -10.51
C ALA A 54 -3.68 -9.44 -10.48
N PHE A 55 -4.60 -9.15 -9.55
CA PHE A 55 -5.90 -9.82 -9.52
C PHE A 55 -6.72 -9.53 -10.79
N SER A 56 -6.69 -8.29 -11.27
CA SER A 56 -7.37 -7.90 -12.52
C SER A 56 -6.81 -8.66 -13.74
N LEU A 57 -5.49 -8.88 -13.77
CA LEU A 57 -4.82 -9.65 -14.81
C LEU A 57 -5.22 -11.13 -14.73
N THR A 58 -5.21 -11.72 -13.54
CA THR A 58 -5.65 -13.11 -13.32
C THR A 58 -7.08 -13.32 -13.80
N MET A 59 -8.00 -12.39 -13.49
CA MET A 59 -9.39 -12.46 -13.96
C MET A 59 -9.49 -12.36 -15.50
N CYS A 60 -8.60 -11.61 -16.16
CA CYS A 60 -8.51 -11.61 -17.63
C CYS A 60 -8.04 -12.95 -18.19
N LEU A 61 -6.98 -13.51 -17.59
CA LEU A 61 -6.40 -14.80 -17.99
C LEU A 61 -7.39 -15.95 -17.84
N LEU A 62 -8.21 -15.92 -16.79
CA LEU A 62 -9.28 -16.89 -16.55
C LEU A 62 -10.54 -16.66 -17.41
N GLY A 63 -10.57 -15.63 -18.27
CA GLY A 63 -11.72 -15.30 -19.10
C GLY A 63 -12.92 -14.72 -18.33
N GLN A 64 -12.72 -14.33 -17.06
CA GLN A 64 -13.75 -13.80 -16.17
C GLN A 64 -13.85 -12.26 -16.22
N PHE A 65 -12.89 -11.60 -16.87
CA PHE A 65 -12.85 -10.15 -17.02
C PHE A 65 -12.39 -9.76 -18.43
N PRO A 66 -13.08 -8.82 -19.11
CA PRO A 66 -12.74 -8.46 -20.48
C PRO A 66 -11.43 -7.67 -20.55
N TRP A 67 -10.52 -8.11 -21.43
CA TRP A 67 -9.20 -7.52 -21.64
C TRP A 67 -9.19 -6.01 -21.92
N TRP A 68 -10.20 -5.48 -22.61
CA TRP A 68 -10.26 -4.04 -22.90
C TRP A 68 -10.47 -3.18 -21.65
N LYS A 69 -11.07 -3.73 -20.57
CA LYS A 69 -11.25 -3.03 -19.30
C LYS A 69 -10.00 -3.06 -18.43
N PHE A 70 -9.10 -4.01 -18.66
CA PHE A 70 -7.87 -4.17 -17.88
C PHE A 70 -7.03 -2.89 -17.78
N PRO A 71 -6.62 -2.23 -18.89
CA PRO A 71 -5.78 -1.03 -18.80
C PRO A 71 -6.49 0.12 -18.07
N ILE A 72 -7.82 0.23 -18.21
CA ILE A 72 -8.63 1.22 -17.48
C ILE A 72 -8.59 0.94 -15.98
N PHE A 73 -8.76 -0.33 -15.59
CA PHE A 73 -8.69 -0.75 -14.19
C PHE A 73 -7.31 -0.46 -13.60
N VAL A 74 -6.23 -0.79 -14.30
CA VAL A 74 -4.86 -0.49 -13.85
C VAL A 74 -4.66 1.02 -13.66
N ALA A 75 -5.07 1.84 -14.62
CA ALA A 75 -4.95 3.30 -14.54
C ALA A 75 -5.73 3.89 -13.35
N VAL A 76 -6.98 3.43 -13.14
CA VAL A 76 -7.81 3.91 -12.03
C VAL A 76 -7.26 3.43 -10.69
N GLN A 77 -6.83 2.17 -10.59
CA GLN A 77 -6.28 1.60 -9.36
C GLN A 77 -4.96 2.30 -8.96
N THR A 78 -4.06 2.54 -9.92
CA THR A 78 -2.79 3.26 -9.68
C THR A 78 -3.02 4.73 -9.30
N SER A 79 -3.91 5.43 -10.02
CA SER A 79 -4.27 6.83 -9.70
C SER A 79 -4.90 6.94 -8.31
N ALA A 80 -5.79 6.01 -7.96
CA ALA A 80 -6.40 5.96 -6.64
C ALA A 80 -5.38 5.70 -5.52
N ALA A 81 -4.42 4.79 -5.75
CA ALA A 81 -3.35 4.54 -4.79
C ALA A 81 -2.46 5.78 -4.59
N PHE A 82 -2.12 6.47 -5.68
CA PHE A 82 -1.33 7.71 -5.63
C PHE A 82 -2.03 8.81 -4.83
N ILE A 83 -3.33 9.04 -5.06
CA ILE A 83 -4.12 10.04 -4.33
C ILE A 83 -4.20 9.66 -2.84
N SER A 84 -4.43 8.39 -2.52
CA SER A 84 -4.44 7.93 -1.11
C SER A 84 -3.09 8.12 -0.42
N ALA A 85 -1.97 7.88 -1.11
CA ALA A 85 -0.64 8.13 -0.57
C ALA A 85 -0.45 9.62 -0.25
N GLY A 86 -0.87 10.52 -1.14
CA GLY A 86 -0.86 11.97 -0.89
C GLY A 86 -1.74 12.36 0.30
N ALA A 87 -2.93 11.76 0.43
CA ALA A 87 -3.81 12.00 1.57
C ALA A 87 -3.20 11.54 2.90
N VAL A 88 -2.54 10.38 2.93
CA VAL A 88 -1.82 9.90 4.13
C VAL A 88 -0.63 10.80 4.46
N TYR A 89 0.13 11.25 3.45
CA TYR A 89 1.21 12.22 3.66
C TYR A 89 0.70 13.50 4.33
N VAL A 90 -0.43 14.05 3.87
CA VAL A 90 -1.05 15.24 4.49
C VAL A 90 -1.54 14.93 5.90
N LEU A 91 -2.23 13.80 6.10
CA LEU A 91 -2.76 13.41 7.41
C LEU A 91 -1.66 13.20 8.47
N TYR A 92 -0.51 12.67 8.06
CA TYR A 92 0.64 12.39 8.92
C TYR A 92 1.76 13.43 8.79
N TYR A 93 1.51 14.59 8.17
CA TYR A 93 2.54 15.57 7.84
C TYR A 93 3.39 15.94 9.07
N ASP A 94 2.75 16.34 10.17
CA ASP A 94 3.45 16.74 11.40
C ASP A 94 4.25 15.59 12.01
N ALA A 95 3.69 14.37 12.00
CA ALA A 95 4.35 13.18 12.54
C ALA A 95 5.58 12.78 11.71
N ILE A 96 5.46 12.82 10.37
CA ILE A 96 6.56 12.55 9.44
C ILE A 96 7.66 13.61 9.60
N GLN A 97 7.28 14.89 9.68
CA GLN A 97 8.23 15.99 9.84
C GLN A 97 8.98 15.90 11.18
N HIS A 98 8.28 15.60 12.27
CA HIS A 98 8.87 15.43 13.60
C HIS A 98 9.82 14.22 13.64
N TYR A 99 9.41 13.08 13.09
CA TYR A 99 10.22 11.86 13.08
C TYR A 99 11.50 12.03 12.23
N SER A 100 11.35 12.57 11.03
CA SER A 100 12.45 12.73 10.05
C SER A 100 13.35 13.95 10.31
N ASN A 101 13.00 14.81 11.28
CA ASN A 101 13.64 16.11 11.47
C ASN A 101 13.68 16.94 10.17
N GLY A 102 12.62 16.81 9.37
CA GLY A 102 12.45 17.47 8.07
C GLY A 102 13.30 16.94 6.91
N THR A 103 14.05 15.85 7.10
CA THR A 103 14.84 15.24 6.02
C THR A 103 14.17 13.95 5.56
N LEU A 104 13.51 13.99 4.42
CA LEU A 104 12.81 12.82 3.86
C LEU A 104 13.82 11.94 3.09
N THR A 105 14.12 10.76 3.63
CA THR A 105 15.03 9.80 3.01
C THR A 105 14.32 8.48 2.70
N ALA A 106 14.84 7.75 1.72
CA ALA A 106 14.38 6.40 1.37
C ALA A 106 15.21 5.28 2.01
N SER A 107 16.29 5.64 2.71
CA SER A 107 17.16 4.68 3.40
C SER A 107 17.80 5.37 4.61
N GLY A 108 18.30 4.55 5.54
CA GLY A 108 18.88 4.99 6.79
C GLY A 108 17.93 4.87 8.00
N PRO A 109 18.39 5.24 9.20
CA PRO A 109 17.70 4.93 10.45
C PRO A 109 16.40 5.71 10.70
N ARG A 110 16.14 6.75 9.90
CA ARG A 110 14.93 7.59 9.98
C ARG A 110 14.28 7.75 8.60
N GLU A 111 14.41 6.74 7.76
CA GLU A 111 13.74 6.74 6.47
C GLU A 111 12.22 6.75 6.65
N THR A 112 11.52 7.37 5.71
CA THR A 112 10.06 7.50 5.74
C THR A 112 9.42 7.02 4.44
N ALA A 113 10.22 6.56 3.47
CA ALA A 113 9.70 6.13 2.18
C ALA A 113 8.97 4.78 2.29
N SER A 114 9.39 3.92 3.24
CA SER A 114 8.74 2.63 3.50
C SER A 114 7.30 2.75 3.99
N ILE A 115 6.88 3.95 4.42
CA ILE A 115 5.47 4.25 4.72
C ILE A 115 4.59 4.05 3.48
N PHE A 116 5.11 4.39 2.29
CA PHE A 116 4.33 4.50 1.05
C PHE A 116 4.57 3.36 0.05
N ALA A 117 5.73 2.71 0.12
CA ALA A 117 6.10 1.61 -0.77
C ALA A 117 6.95 0.58 -0.02
N THR A 118 6.96 -0.65 -0.50
CA THR A 118 7.78 -1.72 0.08
C THR A 118 9.22 -1.62 -0.42
N TYR A 119 10.17 -1.78 0.50
CA TYR A 119 11.60 -1.87 0.21
C TYR A 119 12.11 -3.22 0.72
N PRO A 120 12.98 -3.91 -0.04
CA PRO A 120 13.56 -5.17 0.39
C PRO A 120 14.52 -4.95 1.56
N ALA A 121 14.73 -6.00 2.36
CA ALA A 121 15.79 -5.99 3.36
C ALA A 121 17.18 -5.92 2.68
N ASP A 122 18.16 -5.32 3.34
CA ASP A 122 19.50 -5.05 2.76
C ASP A 122 20.24 -6.31 2.25
N TYR A 123 19.93 -7.48 2.81
CA TYR A 123 20.55 -8.75 2.43
C TYR A 123 19.82 -9.48 1.28
N LEU A 124 18.67 -8.98 0.83
CA LEU A 124 17.84 -9.68 -0.13
C LEU A 124 18.28 -9.40 -1.57
N SER A 125 18.65 -10.45 -2.31
CA SER A 125 18.97 -10.33 -3.74
C SER A 125 17.72 -10.12 -4.58
N LEU A 126 17.87 -9.54 -5.79
CA LEU A 126 16.76 -9.36 -6.74
C LEU A 126 16.08 -10.69 -7.12
N SER A 127 16.85 -11.76 -7.30
CA SER A 127 16.29 -13.09 -7.60
C SER A 127 15.48 -13.66 -6.44
N SER A 128 15.97 -13.49 -5.20
CA SER A 128 15.24 -13.92 -4.01
C SER A 128 13.98 -13.11 -3.80
N GLY A 129 14.04 -11.79 -3.99
CA GLY A 129 12.87 -10.92 -3.91
C GLY A 129 11.83 -11.21 -5.00
N PHE A 130 12.26 -11.57 -6.20
CA PHE A 130 11.33 -12.02 -7.24
C PHE A 130 10.60 -13.30 -6.84
N LEU A 131 11.33 -14.31 -6.34
CA LEU A 131 10.73 -15.58 -5.89
C LEU A 131 9.80 -15.41 -4.68
N ASP A 132 10.03 -14.40 -3.84
CA ASP A 132 9.15 -14.09 -2.70
C ASP A 132 7.80 -13.47 -3.13
N GLN A 133 7.77 -12.74 -4.26
CA GLN A 133 6.60 -11.98 -4.71
C GLN A 133 5.74 -12.71 -5.76
N VAL A 134 6.24 -13.79 -6.37
CA VAL A 134 5.52 -14.63 -7.35
C VAL A 134 4.85 -15.82 -6.69
#